data_AF-G4ZXG1-F1
#
_entry.id   AF-G4ZXG1-F1
#
_cell.length_a   1.000
_cell.length_b   1.000
_cell.length_c   1.000
_cell.angle_alpha   90.00
_cell.angle_beta   90.00
_cell.angle_gamma   90.00
#
_symmetry.space_group_name_H-M   'P 1'
#
loop_
_entity.id
_entity.type
_entity.pdbx_description
1 polymer ?
#
loop_
_entity_poly.entity_id
_entity_poly.type
_entity_poly.pdbx_seq_one_letter_code
_entity_poly.pdbx_strand_id
1 'polypeptide(L)'
;MANWDSNQDEWVSYKRGNTPHLTNNTNNRIESKWGKIKDVINDSFTIDQLLSTLMTLQHYAEEQYLAEYHRVGSRPSRDSEDRELTLLALQLNTPGRATVTSPRSGEVHEVNTRTNSCNCIFMKTCLLPCRDVMYVRSTSNFETVLPPMHCFPTRWIV
;
A
#
# COMPACT_ATOMS: atom_id res chain seq x y z
N MET A 1 32.61 6.72 1.50
CA MET A 1 31.32 6.16 1.95
C MET A 1 30.48 7.33 2.44
N ALA A 2 29.42 7.70 1.71
CA ALA A 2 28.46 8.66 2.22
C ALA A 2 27.73 7.98 3.39
N ASN A 3 27.92 8.52 4.59
CA ASN A 3 27.38 7.96 5.81
C ASN A 3 25.85 7.92 5.68
N TRP A 4 25.24 6.77 5.99
CA TRP A 4 23.79 6.58 5.99
C TRP A 4 23.04 7.60 6.85
N ASP A 5 23.76 8.32 7.73
CA ASP A 5 23.27 9.44 8.52
C ASP A 5 22.67 10.57 7.68
N SER A 6 23.19 10.83 6.47
CA SER A 6 22.66 11.90 5.61
C SER A 6 21.28 11.59 5.04
N ASN A 7 20.81 10.35 5.13
CA ASN A 7 19.54 9.91 4.58
C ASN A 7 18.60 9.35 5.66
N GLN A 8 18.82 9.70 6.93
CA GLN A 8 18.02 9.19 8.05
C GLN A 8 16.52 9.46 7.92
N ASP A 9 16.12 10.55 7.27
CA ASP A 9 14.71 10.87 7.01
C ASP A 9 14.01 9.79 6.19
N GLU A 10 14.78 9.04 5.38
CA GLU A 10 14.28 7.93 4.59
C GLU A 10 14.23 6.61 5.33
N TRP A 11 14.74 6.42 6.56
CA TRP A 11 14.81 5.09 7.21
C TRP A 11 14.48 5.08 8.71
N VAL A 12 14.61 6.22 9.39
CA VAL A 12 14.36 6.36 10.83
C VAL A 12 12.87 6.55 11.09
N SER A 13 12.25 5.63 11.83
CA SER A 13 10.79 5.60 12.06
C SER A 13 10.20 6.91 12.58
N TYR A 14 10.89 7.63 13.47
CA TYR A 14 10.38 8.90 13.99
C TYR A 14 10.56 10.07 13.00
N LYS A 15 11.50 9.96 12.04
CA LYS A 15 11.76 10.97 10.99
C LYS A 15 10.96 10.70 9.71
N ARG A 16 10.55 9.44 9.47
CA ARG A 16 9.67 9.01 8.37
C ARG A 16 8.21 9.48 8.50
N GLY A 17 7.90 10.45 9.35
CA GLY A 17 6.51 10.88 9.62
C GLY A 17 5.71 11.28 8.37
N ASN A 18 6.36 11.68 7.27
CA ASN A 18 5.70 12.02 6.00
C ASN A 18 5.54 10.85 5.03
N THR A 19 6.12 9.68 5.34
CA THR A 19 5.99 8.45 4.56
C THR A 19 4.92 7.58 5.21
N PRO A 20 3.73 7.43 4.60
CA PRO A 20 2.68 6.58 5.13
C PRO A 20 3.20 5.15 5.20
N HIS A 21 3.13 4.55 6.38
CA HIS A 21 3.58 3.18 6.55
C HIS A 21 2.49 2.20 6.13
N LEU A 22 1.21 2.59 6.06
CA LEU A 22 0.08 1.66 5.80
C LEU A 22 0.14 0.41 6.71
N THR A 23 0.58 0.57 7.97
CA THR A 23 0.93 -0.53 8.90
C THR A 23 2.00 -1.53 8.41
N ASN A 24 2.69 -1.21 7.31
CA ASN A 24 3.74 -1.98 6.70
C ASN A 24 5.09 -1.71 7.40
N ASN A 25 5.22 -2.19 8.64
CA ASN A 25 6.52 -2.47 9.24
C ASN A 25 7.09 -3.75 8.59
N THR A 26 7.39 -3.64 7.29
CA THR A 26 7.72 -4.74 6.36
C THR A 26 8.51 -5.86 7.01
N ASN A 27 9.55 -5.54 7.77
CA ASN A 27 10.43 -6.53 8.36
C ASN A 27 9.69 -7.48 9.31
N ASN A 28 8.96 -6.98 10.31
CA ASN A 28 8.28 -7.87 11.27
C ASN A 28 7.21 -8.74 10.61
N ARG A 29 6.47 -8.19 9.65
CA ARG A 29 5.43 -8.93 8.92
C ARG A 29 6.02 -9.99 7.98
N ILE A 30 7.09 -9.62 7.28
CA ILE A 30 7.83 -10.51 6.38
C ILE A 30 8.52 -11.60 7.20
N GLU A 31 9.23 -11.25 8.26
CA GLU A 31 9.88 -12.19 9.20
C GLU A 31 8.87 -13.15 9.83
N SER A 32 7.70 -12.68 10.26
CA SER A 32 6.65 -13.56 10.79
C SER A 32 6.12 -14.55 9.75
N LYS A 33 5.92 -14.10 8.50
CA LYS A 33 5.53 -14.99 7.39
C LYS A 33 6.64 -16.00 7.07
N TRP A 34 7.90 -15.57 7.03
CA TRP A 34 9.04 -16.47 6.85
C TRP A 34 9.18 -17.47 7.99
N GLY A 35 8.87 -17.08 9.23
CA GLY A 35 8.82 -17.99 10.37
C GLY A 35 7.84 -19.14 10.13
N LYS A 36 6.59 -18.81 9.76
CA LYS A 36 5.56 -19.83 9.45
C LYS A 36 5.94 -20.74 8.28
N ILE A 37 6.61 -20.20 7.27
CA ILE A 37 7.10 -20.98 6.12
C ILE A 37 8.18 -21.97 6.58
N LYS A 38 9.10 -21.53 7.46
CA LYS A 38 10.14 -22.40 8.05
C LYS A 38 9.57 -23.44 9.01
N ASP A 39 8.39 -23.23 9.58
CA ASP A 39 7.72 -24.25 10.40
C ASP A 39 7.17 -25.41 9.55
N VAL A 40 6.84 -25.15 8.27
CA VAL A 40 6.28 -26.13 7.34
C VAL A 40 7.37 -26.82 6.52
N ILE A 41 8.43 -26.10 6.19
CA ILE A 41 9.54 -26.58 5.36
C ILE A 41 10.70 -27.01 6.27
N ASN A 42 11.22 -28.22 6.06
CA ASN A 42 12.39 -28.69 6.78
C ASN A 42 13.56 -29.01 5.83
N ASP A 43 14.72 -29.27 6.42
CA ASP A 43 15.99 -29.56 5.74
C ASP A 43 16.03 -30.89 4.99
N SER A 44 15.05 -31.78 5.20
CA SER A 44 14.93 -33.05 4.45
C SER A 44 14.22 -32.92 3.11
N PHE A 45 13.66 -31.74 2.78
CA PHE A 45 12.98 -31.52 1.51
C PHE A 45 13.97 -31.50 0.35
N THR A 46 13.64 -32.21 -0.74
CA THR A 46 14.31 -31.99 -2.03
C THR A 46 13.91 -30.62 -2.59
N ILE A 47 14.68 -30.11 -3.55
CA ILE A 47 14.37 -28.84 -4.23
C ILE A 47 12.97 -28.88 -4.86
N ASP A 48 12.60 -30.00 -5.48
CA ASP A 48 11.27 -30.15 -6.11
C ASP A 48 10.14 -30.13 -5.08
N GLN A 49 10.33 -30.82 -3.94
CA GLN A 49 9.35 -30.80 -2.84
C GLN A 49 9.21 -29.41 -2.24
N LEU A 50 10.33 -28.70 -2.07
CA LEU A 50 10.38 -27.33 -1.58
C LEU A 50 9.61 -26.38 -2.50
N LEU A 51 9.91 -26.39 -3.80
CA LEU A 51 9.28 -25.52 -4.78
C LEU A 51 7.78 -25.80 -4.89
N SER A 52 7.38 -27.07 -4.96
CA SER A 52 5.97 -27.46 -5.02
C SER A 52 5.17 -26.98 -3.80
N THR A 53 5.76 -27.11 -2.62
CA THR A 53 5.14 -26.66 -1.35
C THR A 53 5.01 -25.15 -1.31
N LEU A 54 6.07 -24.40 -1.70
CA LEU A 54 6.03 -22.94 -1.75
C LEU A 54 4.99 -22.42 -2.75
N MET A 55 4.91 -23.01 -3.94
CA MET A 55 3.90 -22.64 -4.95
C MET A 55 2.49 -22.90 -4.45
N THR A 56 2.26 -24.01 -3.75
CA THR A 56 0.94 -24.34 -3.18
C THR A 56 0.55 -23.37 -2.07
N LEU A 57 1.48 -23.05 -1.17
CA LEU A 57 1.25 -22.05 -0.12
C LEU A 57 0.96 -20.66 -0.69
N GLN A 58 1.65 -20.29 -1.78
CA GLN A 58 1.41 -19.03 -2.49
C GLN A 58 0.01 -19.00 -3.11
N HIS A 59 -0.37 -20.02 -3.89
CA HIS A 59 -1.71 -20.11 -4.48
C HIS A 59 -2.81 -20.08 -3.41
N TYR A 60 -2.65 -20.83 -2.32
CA TYR A 60 -3.61 -20.82 -1.22
C TYR A 60 -3.76 -19.42 -0.61
N ALA A 61 -2.66 -18.71 -0.38
CA ALA A 61 -2.70 -17.35 0.15
C ALA A 61 -3.39 -16.36 -0.79
N GLU A 62 -3.19 -16.50 -2.11
CA GLU A 62 -3.86 -15.69 -3.14
C GLU A 62 -5.37 -15.97 -3.19
N GLU A 63 -5.78 -17.23 -3.16
CA GLU A 63 -7.20 -17.61 -3.11
C GLU A 63 -7.90 -17.07 -1.87
N GLN A 64 -7.28 -17.18 -0.70
CA GLN A 64 -7.82 -16.62 0.54
C GLN A 64 -7.95 -15.09 0.46
N TYR A 65 -6.96 -14.41 -0.12
CA TYR A 65 -7.01 -12.96 -0.33
C TYR A 65 -8.18 -12.57 -1.25
N LEU A 66 -8.32 -13.24 -2.39
CA LEU A 66 -9.39 -12.98 -3.35
C LEU A 66 -10.77 -13.26 -2.74
N ALA A 67 -10.92 -14.36 -2.00
CA ALA A 67 -12.16 -14.71 -1.32
C ALA A 67 -12.59 -13.62 -0.32
N GLU A 68 -11.66 -13.13 0.51
CA GLU A 68 -11.94 -12.06 1.47
C GLU A 68 -12.24 -10.73 0.76
N TYR A 69 -11.52 -10.43 -0.32
CA TYR A 69 -11.74 -9.23 -1.12
C TYR A 69 -13.14 -9.20 -1.77
N HIS A 70 -13.59 -10.34 -2.30
CA HIS A 70 -14.90 -10.47 -2.94
C HIS A 70 -16.05 -10.73 -1.97
N ARG A 71 -15.77 -10.95 -0.68
CA ARG A 71 -16.82 -11.19 0.32
C ARG A 71 -17.67 -9.93 0.51
N VAL A 72 -18.98 -10.06 0.29
CA VAL A 72 -19.96 -8.98 0.44
C VAL A 72 -19.95 -8.47 1.89
N GLY A 73 -19.93 -7.15 2.06
CA GLY A 73 -19.85 -6.51 3.39
C GLY A 73 -18.43 -6.35 3.94
N SER A 74 -17.40 -6.79 3.23
CA SER A 74 -15.99 -6.60 3.63
C SER A 74 -15.46 -5.20 3.40
N ARG A 75 -16.30 -4.27 2.89
CA ARG A 75 -15.94 -2.85 2.85
C ARG A 75 -15.78 -2.40 4.31
N PRO A 76 -14.56 -2.05 4.75
CA PRO A 76 -14.34 -1.62 6.12
C PRO A 76 -15.23 -0.41 6.40
N SER A 77 -15.85 -0.33 7.58
CA SER A 77 -16.58 0.88 7.98
C SER A 77 -15.62 2.07 7.93
N ARG A 78 -16.12 3.31 7.72
CA ARG A 78 -15.25 4.51 7.75
C ARG A 78 -14.42 4.59 9.04
N ASP A 79 -14.93 4.05 10.13
CA ASP A 79 -14.25 4.00 11.44
C ASP A 79 -13.06 3.04 11.47
N SER A 80 -12.95 2.14 10.49
CA SER A 80 -11.81 1.23 10.27
C SER A 80 -10.90 1.66 9.11
N GLU A 81 -11.11 2.86 8.56
CA GLU A 81 -10.19 3.44 7.59
C GLU A 81 -8.81 3.64 8.21
N ASP A 82 -7.78 3.54 7.36
CA ASP A 82 -6.42 3.81 7.80
C ASP A 82 -6.37 5.20 8.44
N ARG A 83 -5.98 5.26 9.73
CA ARG A 83 -5.84 6.52 10.47
C ARG A 83 -4.99 7.52 9.71
N GLU A 84 -4.00 7.05 8.96
CA GLU A 84 -3.25 7.92 8.07
C GLU A 84 -4.20 8.49 7.02
N LEU A 85 -4.92 7.71 6.21
CA LEU A 85 -5.87 8.25 5.21
C LEU A 85 -6.81 9.31 5.80
N THR A 86 -7.41 9.08 6.97
CA THR A 86 -8.35 10.02 7.61
C THR A 86 -7.73 11.39 7.94
N LEU A 87 -6.41 11.45 8.15
CA LEU A 87 -5.71 12.69 8.48
C LEU A 87 -5.62 13.66 7.29
N LEU A 88 -5.68 13.18 6.04
CA LEU A 88 -5.66 14.09 4.90
C LEU A 88 -6.87 15.02 4.89
N ALA A 89 -6.66 16.25 4.41
CA ALA A 89 -7.76 17.17 4.12
C ALA A 89 -7.99 17.22 2.61
N LEU A 90 -9.26 17.13 2.17
CA LEU A 90 -9.66 17.22 0.76
C LEU A 90 -10.32 18.57 0.47
N GLN A 91 -9.91 19.22 -0.62
CA GLN A 91 -10.65 20.32 -1.24
C GLN A 91 -10.98 19.95 -2.69
N LEU A 92 -12.25 20.10 -3.09
CA LEU A 92 -12.70 19.88 -4.46
C LEU A 92 -12.65 21.22 -5.20
N ASN A 93 -11.76 21.35 -6.19
CA ASN A 93 -11.52 22.62 -6.87
C ASN A 93 -12.39 22.77 -8.11
N THR A 94 -12.35 21.78 -9.00
CA THR A 94 -13.02 21.77 -10.31
C THR A 94 -13.35 20.33 -10.69
N PRO A 95 -14.34 20.07 -11.57
CA PRO A 95 -14.66 18.71 -12.00
C PRO A 95 -13.43 17.98 -12.56
N GLY A 96 -12.98 16.94 -11.88
CA GLY A 96 -11.80 16.16 -12.28
C GLY A 96 -10.49 16.51 -11.56
N ARG A 97 -10.48 17.51 -10.66
CA ARG A 97 -9.31 17.85 -9.84
C ARG A 97 -9.68 18.06 -8.38
N ALA A 98 -8.85 17.53 -7.50
CA ALA A 98 -8.93 17.71 -6.07
C ALA A 98 -7.56 18.08 -5.50
N THR A 99 -7.58 18.83 -4.41
CA THR A 99 -6.38 19.20 -3.65
C THR A 99 -6.39 18.43 -2.35
N VAL A 100 -5.26 17.79 -2.04
CA VAL A 100 -5.08 17.02 -0.83
C VAL A 100 -3.95 17.63 -0.02
N THR A 101 -4.24 18.02 1.21
CA THR A 101 -3.24 18.61 2.12
C THR A 101 -2.81 17.58 3.15
N SER A 102 -1.50 17.38 3.25
CA SER A 102 -0.87 16.60 4.32
C SER A 102 -0.91 17.40 5.61
N PRO A 103 -1.58 16.93 6.69
CA PRO A 103 -1.57 17.65 7.96
C PRO A 103 -0.24 17.51 8.71
N ARG A 104 0.65 16.60 8.28
CA ARG A 104 1.96 16.39 8.90
C ARG A 104 3.04 17.30 8.32
N SER A 105 3.06 17.48 7.00
CA SER A 105 4.04 18.35 6.32
C SER A 105 3.50 19.71 5.91
N GLY A 106 2.18 19.87 5.85
CA GLY A 106 1.54 21.05 5.25
C GLY A 106 1.61 21.07 3.72
N GLU A 107 2.24 20.07 3.08
CA GLU A 107 2.35 19.98 1.63
C GLU A 107 0.99 19.74 0.98
N VAL A 108 0.82 20.36 -0.17
CA VAL A 108 -0.41 20.37 -0.94
C VAL A 108 -0.19 19.64 -2.25
N HIS A 109 -0.96 18.59 -2.47
CA HIS A 109 -0.88 17.74 -3.65
C HIS A 109 -2.13 17.88 -4.52
N GLU A 110 -1.93 17.99 -5.82
CA GLU A 110 -3.02 18.01 -6.80
C GLU A 110 -3.28 16.60 -7.32
N VAL A 111 -4.52 16.15 -7.19
CA VAL A 111 -4.99 14.84 -7.64
C VAL A 111 -5.97 15.03 -8.80
N ASN A 112 -5.71 14.39 -9.93
CA ASN A 112 -6.63 14.28 -11.04
C ASN A 112 -7.54 13.07 -10.83
N THR A 113 -8.81 13.31 -10.55
CA THR A 113 -9.78 12.28 -10.17
C THR A 113 -10.25 11.43 -11.34
N ARG A 114 -10.04 11.89 -12.58
CA ARG A 114 -10.38 11.13 -13.81
C ARG A 114 -9.32 10.11 -14.16
N THR A 115 -8.06 10.52 -14.06
CA THR A 115 -6.90 9.68 -14.42
C THR A 115 -6.28 8.97 -13.22
N ASN A 116 -6.75 9.25 -12.01
CA ASN A 116 -6.16 8.76 -10.75
C ASN A 116 -4.66 9.11 -10.64
N SER A 117 -4.25 10.27 -11.17
CA SER A 117 -2.87 10.76 -11.13
C SER A 117 -2.68 11.83 -10.05
N CYS A 118 -1.47 11.92 -9.48
CA CYS A 118 -1.11 12.87 -8.42
C CYS A 118 0.31 13.41 -8.64
N ASN A 119 0.61 14.61 -8.17
CA ASN A 119 1.96 15.19 -8.25
C ASN A 119 2.92 14.75 -7.12
N CYS A 120 2.47 13.93 -6.16
CA CYS A 120 3.29 13.46 -5.05
C CYS A 120 4.37 12.46 -5.46
N ILE A 121 5.38 12.27 -4.60
CA ILE A 121 6.55 11.43 -4.91
C ILE A 121 6.19 9.95 -5.12
N PHE A 122 5.14 9.44 -4.47
CA PHE A 122 4.70 8.06 -4.64
C PHE A 122 4.17 7.79 -6.05
N MET A 123 3.43 8.74 -6.63
CA MET A 123 2.99 8.65 -8.03
C MET A 123 4.18 8.75 -9.00
N LYS A 124 5.15 9.62 -8.71
CA LYS A 124 6.33 9.82 -9.58
C LYS A 124 7.31 8.64 -9.56
N THR A 125 7.57 8.08 -8.39
CA THR A 125 8.54 6.98 -8.19
C THR A 125 7.90 5.61 -8.40
N CYS A 126 6.56 5.54 -8.41
CA CYS A 126 5.80 4.32 -8.61
C CYS A 126 6.05 3.25 -7.51
N LEU A 127 6.78 3.62 -6.43
CA LEU A 127 7.25 2.69 -5.41
C LEU A 127 6.14 2.18 -4.51
N LEU A 128 5.05 2.92 -4.35
CA LEU A 128 3.87 2.51 -3.61
C LEU A 128 2.64 3.19 -4.23
N PRO A 129 1.43 2.64 -4.03
CA PRO A 129 0.19 3.31 -4.39
C PRO A 129 0.11 4.74 -3.83
N CYS A 130 -0.39 5.68 -4.64
CA CYS A 130 -0.57 7.06 -4.20
C CYS A 130 -1.68 7.18 -3.17
N ARG A 131 -1.32 7.59 -1.95
CA ARG A 131 -2.28 7.77 -0.85
C ARG A 131 -3.28 8.89 -1.10
N ASP A 132 -2.87 9.97 -1.75
CA ASP A 132 -3.77 11.11 -2.04
C ASP A 132 -4.88 10.68 -3.00
N VAL A 133 -4.53 9.87 -4.02
CA VAL A 133 -5.50 9.24 -4.93
C VAL A 133 -6.45 8.32 -4.19
N MET A 134 -5.92 7.43 -3.33
CA MET A 134 -6.73 6.53 -2.52
C MET A 134 -7.70 7.29 -1.61
N TYR A 135 -7.21 8.34 -0.94
CA TYR A 135 -8.02 9.18 -0.06
C TYR A 135 -9.15 9.89 -0.81
N VAL A 136 -8.84 10.48 -1.96
CA VAL A 136 -9.84 11.12 -2.83
C VAL A 136 -10.91 10.11 -3.26
N ARG A 137 -10.52 8.87 -3.58
CA ARG A 137 -11.47 7.81 -3.97
C ARG A 137 -12.37 7.36 -2.82
N SER A 138 -11.81 7.18 -1.61
CA SER A 138 -12.59 6.87 -0.40
C SER A 138 -13.66 7.94 -0.13
N THR A 139 -13.28 9.21 -0.22
CA THR A 139 -14.15 10.35 0.10
C THR A 139 -15.13 10.72 -1.00
N SER A 140 -14.85 10.38 -2.25
CA SER A 140 -15.67 10.73 -3.42
C SER A 140 -16.63 9.62 -3.87
N ASN A 141 -17.00 8.70 -2.98
CA ASN A 141 -17.94 7.59 -3.24
C ASN A 141 -17.57 6.69 -4.44
N PHE A 142 -16.28 6.51 -4.72
CA PHE A 142 -15.87 5.50 -5.68
C PHE A 142 -16.20 4.10 -5.14
N GLU A 143 -16.41 3.15 -6.08
CA GLU A 143 -16.66 1.74 -5.77
C GLU A 143 -15.54 1.14 -4.91
N THR A 144 -14.29 1.52 -5.22
CA THR A 144 -13.09 1.04 -4.54
C THR A 144 -12.14 2.19 -4.20
N VAL A 145 -11.46 2.09 -3.05
CA VAL A 145 -10.35 2.97 -2.66
C VAL A 145 -9.14 2.77 -3.57
N LEU A 146 -8.94 1.56 -4.07
CA LEU A 146 -7.86 1.24 -5.00
C LEU A 146 -8.15 1.81 -6.40
N PRO A 147 -7.24 2.58 -7.00
CA PRO A 147 -7.37 2.97 -8.41
C PRO A 147 -7.36 1.73 -9.33
N PRO A 148 -7.90 1.82 -10.55
CA PRO A 148 -8.00 0.64 -11.42
C PRO A 148 -6.62 0.14 -11.83
N MET A 149 -6.49 -1.18 -12.10
CA MET A 149 -5.19 -1.87 -12.23
C MET A 149 -4.20 -1.22 -13.20
N HIS A 150 -4.68 -0.63 -14.30
CA HIS A 150 -3.86 0.12 -15.26
C HIS A 150 -3.12 1.35 -14.69
N CYS A 151 -3.48 1.82 -13.48
CA CYS A 151 -2.81 2.90 -12.77
C CYS A 151 -1.61 2.40 -11.97
N PHE A 152 -1.50 1.08 -11.76
CA PHE A 152 -0.37 0.50 -11.06
C PHE A 152 0.73 0.14 -12.07
N PRO A 153 1.99 0.45 -11.73
CA PRO A 153 3.13 -0.02 -12.50
C PRO A 153 3.16 -1.54 -12.55
N THR A 154 3.56 -2.11 -13.69
CA THR A 154 3.57 -3.57 -13.93
C THR A 154 4.31 -4.37 -12.86
N ARG A 155 5.32 -3.80 -12.20
CA ARG A 155 6.03 -4.46 -11.09
C ARG A 155 5.16 -4.83 -9.87
N TRP A 156 3.97 -4.22 -9.76
CA TRP A 156 2.98 -4.49 -8.72
C TRP A 156 1.85 -5.41 -9.20
N ILE A 157 1.82 -5.71 -10.49
CA ILE A 157 0.83 -6.58 -11.12
C ILE A 157 1.53 -7.94 -11.30
N VAL A 158 1.35 -8.81 -10.30
CA VAL A 158 1.74 -10.22 -10.35
C VAL A 158 0.50 -11.04 -10.65
#